data_AF-A0A379GC06-F1
#
_entry.id   AF-A0A379GC06-F1
#
_cell.length_a   1.000
_cell.length_b   1.000
_cell.length_c   1.000
_cell.angle_alpha   90.00
_cell.angle_beta   90.00
_cell.angle_gamma   90.00
#
_symmetry.space_group_name_H-M   'P 1'
#
loop_
_entity.id
_entity.type
_entity.pdbx_description
1 polymer ?
#
loop_
_entity_poly.entity_id
_entity_poly.type
_entity_poly.pdbx_seq_one_letter_code
_entity_poly.pdbx_strand_id
1 'polypeptide(L)'
;MDLTDFGKNGFSFVVKRYIYLESDIKGISISLKNNNNSAYLINSSILFNDDDKNVPIVNKDRERTPFMILPPLYRLEPSSEYSWNIRRISEGSNDMALPKDRESLFWIAFRAVPLKDSKIEEKKSVSLTITPTFFFKLIYRPESIMALENKDVIDDVIVEKVNENIVINNKSPLYMTFEYLKVGEVEIKNDGRAITVKPFSTVSVEAPKNVQGKLSWRFNDENFFIIKDKEY
;
A
#
# COMPACT_ATOMS: atom_id res chain seq x y z
N MET A 1 -20.08 -8.10 -17.18
CA MET A 1 -18.93 -7.25 -17.52
C MET A 1 -17.71 -8.11 -17.29
N ASP A 2 -17.06 -8.51 -18.37
CA ASP A 2 -16.03 -9.56 -18.39
C ASP A 2 -14.73 -9.05 -17.75
N LEU A 3 -14.20 -9.78 -16.78
CA LEU A 3 -13.01 -9.39 -15.99
C LEU A 3 -11.67 -9.69 -16.71
N THR A 4 -11.73 -10.12 -17.98
CA THR A 4 -10.57 -10.63 -18.74
C THR A 4 -9.88 -9.59 -19.64
N ASP A 5 -10.41 -8.37 -19.79
CA ASP A 5 -9.85 -7.36 -20.72
C ASP A 5 -8.91 -6.33 -20.06
N PHE A 6 -8.73 -6.38 -18.73
CA PHE A 6 -7.69 -5.62 -18.02
C PHE A 6 -6.33 -6.34 -18.15
N GLY A 7 -5.73 -6.31 -19.34
CA GLY A 7 -4.42 -6.95 -19.52
C GLY A 7 -3.64 -6.65 -20.80
N LYS A 8 -4.27 -6.06 -21.82
CA LYS A 8 -3.56 -5.81 -23.09
C LYS A 8 -2.80 -4.49 -23.14
N ASN A 9 -3.27 -3.46 -22.46
CA ASN A 9 -2.65 -2.12 -22.41
C ASN A 9 -2.61 -1.63 -20.96
N GLY A 10 -1.51 -1.01 -20.54
CA GLY A 10 -1.36 -0.45 -19.18
C GLY A 10 -0.08 -0.90 -18.48
N PHE A 11 -0.04 -0.74 -17.16
CA PHE A 11 1.06 -1.22 -16.33
C PHE A 11 0.67 -2.48 -15.57
N SER A 12 1.59 -3.43 -15.45
CA SER A 12 1.42 -4.63 -14.62
C SER A 12 2.45 -4.65 -13.50
N PHE A 13 2.03 -5.16 -12.35
CA PHE A 13 2.81 -5.26 -11.13
C PHE A 13 2.22 -6.36 -10.23
N VAL A 14 3.02 -6.87 -9.30
CA VAL A 14 2.53 -7.79 -8.28
C VAL A 14 1.86 -6.99 -7.17
N VAL A 15 0.58 -7.28 -6.91
CA VAL A 15 -0.17 -6.70 -5.80
C VAL A 15 0.21 -7.43 -4.53
N LYS A 16 1.06 -6.79 -3.71
CA LYS A 16 1.50 -7.27 -2.39
C LYS A 16 1.88 -6.11 -1.48
N ARG A 17 1.94 -6.35 -0.17
CA ARG A 17 2.63 -5.45 0.75
C ARG A 17 4.12 -5.72 0.61
N TYR A 18 4.91 -4.68 0.37
CA TYR A 18 6.36 -4.81 0.31
C TYR A 18 6.89 -4.71 1.74
N ILE A 19 7.23 -5.85 2.33
CA ILE A 19 7.85 -5.89 3.65
C ILE A 19 9.36 -5.70 3.47
N TYR A 20 9.92 -4.71 4.15
CA TYR A 20 11.36 -4.49 4.29
C TYR A 20 11.75 -4.99 5.68
N LEU A 21 12.41 -6.16 5.74
CA LEU A 21 12.96 -6.62 7.01
C LEU A 21 14.21 -5.78 7.33
N GLU A 22 14.41 -5.43 8.59
CA GLU A 22 15.61 -4.70 9.00
C GLU A 22 16.91 -5.43 8.62
N SER A 23 16.87 -6.76 8.60
CA SER A 23 17.96 -7.63 8.13
C SER A 23 18.25 -7.53 6.62
N ASP A 24 17.36 -6.95 5.82
CA ASP A 24 17.51 -6.80 4.36
C ASP A 24 18.46 -5.62 4.01
N ILE A 25 19.69 -5.69 4.50
CA ILE A 25 20.71 -4.64 4.32
C ILE A 25 21.01 -4.31 2.84
N LYS A 26 20.73 -5.25 1.92
CA LYS A 26 20.91 -5.05 0.47
C LYS A 26 19.70 -4.37 -0.18
N GLY A 27 18.62 -4.19 0.56
CA GLY A 27 17.34 -3.70 0.09
C GLY A 27 16.45 -4.78 -0.50
N ILE A 28 15.22 -4.38 -0.81
CA ILE A 28 14.21 -5.21 -1.49
C ILE A 28 13.96 -4.68 -2.90
N SER A 29 13.29 -5.47 -3.74
CA SER A 29 12.98 -5.07 -5.11
C SER A 29 11.48 -5.04 -5.39
N ILE A 30 11.08 -4.10 -6.25
CA ILE A 30 9.74 -3.95 -6.78
C ILE A 30 9.82 -3.81 -8.30
N SER A 31 8.99 -4.58 -9.02
CA SER A 31 8.96 -4.56 -10.48
C SER A 31 7.70 -3.91 -11.03
N LEU A 32 7.85 -3.21 -12.15
CA LEU A 32 6.78 -2.63 -12.94
C LEU A 32 7.01 -2.98 -14.41
N LYS A 33 5.98 -3.53 -15.05
CA LYS A 33 5.96 -3.82 -16.48
C LYS A 33 5.10 -2.80 -17.22
N ASN A 34 5.61 -2.26 -18.31
CA ASN A 34 4.88 -1.41 -19.24
C ASN A 34 4.33 -2.27 -20.39
N ASN A 35 3.05 -2.59 -20.38
CA ASN A 35 2.38 -3.27 -21.50
C ASN A 35 1.81 -2.28 -22.53
N ASN A 36 2.06 -0.97 -22.38
CA ASN A 36 1.67 0.01 -23.39
C ASN A 36 2.63 -0.02 -24.59
N ASN A 37 2.19 0.56 -25.70
CA ASN A 37 2.99 0.73 -26.92
C ASN A 37 3.88 1.98 -26.90
N SER A 38 3.80 2.80 -25.85
CA SER A 38 4.59 4.02 -25.68
C SER A 38 5.54 3.90 -24.50
N ALA A 39 6.68 4.58 -24.59
CA ALA A 39 7.63 4.69 -23.49
C ALA A 39 7.11 5.66 -22.43
N TYR A 40 7.45 5.39 -21.16
CA TYR A 40 7.11 6.25 -20.04
C TYR A 40 8.36 6.60 -19.24
N LEU A 41 8.40 7.82 -18.73
CA LEU A 41 9.36 8.21 -17.72
C LEU A 41 8.74 7.94 -16.34
N ILE A 42 9.29 6.97 -15.62
CA ILE A 42 8.85 6.59 -14.29
C ILE A 42 9.65 7.38 -13.27
N ASN A 43 8.98 8.28 -12.55
CA ASN A 43 9.52 8.88 -11.34
C ASN A 43 9.13 8.00 -10.14
N SER A 44 10.13 7.54 -9.41
CA SER A 44 9.99 6.67 -8.25
C SER A 44 10.36 7.42 -6.96
N SER A 45 9.51 7.30 -5.95
CA SER A 45 9.71 7.96 -4.66
C SER A 45 9.15 7.13 -3.51
N ILE A 46 9.65 7.39 -2.29
CA ILE A 46 9.06 6.89 -1.05
C ILE A 46 8.39 8.07 -0.33
N LEU A 47 7.17 7.86 0.16
CA LEU A 47 6.34 8.84 0.83
C LEU A 47 5.97 8.34 2.24
N PHE A 48 5.80 9.28 3.17
CA PHE A 48 5.24 8.99 4.49
C PHE A 48 3.76 8.63 4.39
N ASN A 49 3.31 7.84 5.37
CA ASN A 49 1.90 7.58 5.61
C ASN A 49 1.27 8.71 6.46
N ASP A 50 0.07 9.14 6.10
CA ASP A 50 -0.84 9.85 7.00
C ASP A 50 -1.47 8.79 7.91
N ASP A 51 -1.06 8.74 9.18
CA ASP A 51 -1.47 7.68 10.10
C ASP A 51 -2.96 7.70 10.46
N ASP A 52 -3.64 8.83 10.29
CA ASP A 52 -5.08 8.94 10.57
C ASP A 52 -5.89 8.42 9.39
N LYS A 53 -5.44 8.70 8.17
CA LYS A 53 -6.16 8.34 6.92
C LYS A 53 -5.64 7.09 6.25
N ASN A 54 -4.46 6.62 6.65
CA ASN A 54 -3.73 5.51 6.06
C ASN A 54 -3.56 5.67 4.53
N VAL A 55 -3.05 6.84 4.12
CA VAL A 55 -2.79 7.23 2.71
C VAL A 55 -1.44 7.92 2.58
N PRO A 56 -0.82 7.92 1.39
CA PRO A 56 0.44 8.65 1.18
C PRO A 56 0.26 10.16 1.34
N ILE A 57 1.25 10.82 1.95
CA ILE A 57 1.32 12.28 1.98
C ILE A 57 2.06 12.76 0.72
N VAL A 58 1.30 13.28 -0.27
CA VAL A 58 1.81 13.56 -1.64
C VAL A 58 2.43 14.97 -1.80
N ASN A 59 2.21 15.90 -0.87
CA ASN A 59 2.64 17.31 -1.00
C ASN A 59 3.71 17.73 0.03
N LYS A 60 4.45 16.77 0.60
CA LYS A 60 5.47 17.03 1.62
C LYS A 60 6.86 16.90 1.02
N ASP A 61 7.15 17.72 0.02
CA ASP A 61 8.37 17.67 -0.82
C ASP A 61 9.71 17.86 -0.08
N ARG A 62 9.70 17.98 1.26
CA ARG A 62 10.88 18.38 2.05
C ARG A 62 11.28 17.41 3.16
N GLU A 63 10.50 16.36 3.43
CA GLU A 63 10.89 15.39 4.45
C GLU A 63 11.55 14.16 3.83
N ARG A 64 12.78 13.87 4.29
CA ARG A 64 13.53 12.69 3.88
C ARG A 64 12.97 11.48 4.62
N THR A 65 12.37 10.55 3.89
CA THR A 65 12.02 9.24 4.46
C THR A 65 13.29 8.45 4.77
N PRO A 66 13.27 7.48 5.69
CA PRO A 66 14.41 6.61 5.97
C PRO A 66 14.68 5.60 4.84
N PHE A 67 13.97 5.67 3.72
CA PHE A 67 14.14 4.83 2.55
C PHE A 67 14.39 5.65 1.29
N MET A 68 15.06 5.03 0.33
CA MET A 68 15.19 5.53 -1.03
C MET A 68 14.90 4.41 -2.02
N ILE A 69 14.39 4.80 -3.18
CA ILE A 69 14.16 3.90 -4.31
C ILE A 69 15.07 4.31 -5.46
N LEU A 70 15.73 3.32 -6.07
CA LEU A 70 16.79 3.51 -7.06
C LEU A 70 16.49 2.72 -8.34
N PRO A 71 16.65 3.35 -9.52
CA PRO A 71 16.90 4.78 -9.73
C PRO A 71 15.61 5.61 -9.52
N PRO A 72 15.71 6.87 -9.06
CA PRO A 72 14.55 7.75 -8.83
C PRO A 72 13.83 8.15 -10.12
N LEU A 73 14.50 8.00 -11.27
CA LEU A 73 13.95 8.30 -12.59
C LEU A 73 14.43 7.24 -13.58
N TYR A 74 13.50 6.63 -14.30
CA TYR A 74 13.80 5.56 -15.26
C TYR A 74 12.92 5.66 -16.49
N ARG A 75 13.49 5.51 -17.69
CA ARG A 75 12.74 5.40 -18.93
C ARG A 75 12.34 3.93 -19.14
N LEU A 76 11.05 3.64 -19.00
CA LEU A 76 10.49 2.31 -19.18
C LEU A 76 9.92 2.18 -20.60
N GLU A 77 10.57 1.35 -21.41
CA GLU A 77 10.23 1.12 -22.82
C GLU A 77 8.93 0.32 -22.98
N PRO A 78 8.28 0.36 -24.15
CA PRO A 78 7.14 -0.49 -24.48
C PRO A 78 7.44 -1.98 -24.27
N SER A 79 6.46 -2.71 -23.74
CA SER A 79 6.54 -4.17 -23.46
C SER A 79 7.72 -4.60 -22.56
N SER A 80 8.36 -3.66 -21.86
CA SER A 80 9.51 -3.93 -20.98
C SER A 80 9.11 -3.95 -19.51
N GLU A 81 9.88 -4.69 -18.72
CA GLU A 81 9.79 -4.72 -17.26
C GLU A 81 11.10 -4.21 -16.66
N TYR A 82 10.99 -3.46 -15.57
CA TYR A 82 12.15 -3.04 -14.78
C TYR A 82 11.90 -3.28 -13.30
N SER A 83 12.98 -3.53 -12.56
CA SER A 83 12.96 -3.76 -11.12
C SER A 83 13.77 -2.69 -10.40
N TRP A 84 13.11 -1.92 -9.54
CA TRP A 84 13.73 -0.91 -8.70
C TRP A 84 14.20 -1.53 -7.40
N ASN A 85 15.32 -1.06 -6.88
CA ASN A 85 15.83 -1.45 -5.57
C ASN A 85 15.46 -0.38 -4.53
N ILE A 86 14.91 -0.80 -3.40
CA ILE A 86 14.57 0.04 -2.26
C ILE A 86 15.57 -0.23 -1.15
N ARG A 87 16.18 0.82 -0.61
CA ARG A 87 17.18 0.72 0.45
C ARG A 87 16.86 1.65 1.61
N ARG A 88 17.19 1.21 2.81
CA ARG A 88 17.22 2.07 3.99
C ARG A 88 18.44 3.01 3.92
N ILE A 89 18.23 4.29 4.23
CA ILE A 89 19.28 5.29 4.41
C ILE A 89 19.79 5.17 5.85
N SER A 90 21.12 5.18 6.05
CA SER A 90 21.69 5.00 7.39
C SER A 90 21.21 6.07 8.37
N GLU A 91 21.03 5.69 9.64
CA GLU A 91 20.60 6.49 10.80
C GLU A 91 21.60 7.59 11.21
N GLY A 92 22.11 8.39 10.26
CA GLY A 92 23.08 9.47 10.55
C GLY A 92 22.48 10.66 11.30
N SER A 93 21.16 10.69 11.49
CA SER A 93 20.41 11.71 12.23
C SER A 93 19.22 11.05 12.96
N ASN A 94 18.98 11.45 14.21
CA ASN A 94 17.91 10.93 15.07
C ASN A 94 16.50 10.93 14.43
N ASP A 95 16.26 11.77 13.42
CA ASP A 95 14.98 11.88 12.70
C ASP A 95 14.69 10.71 11.71
N MET A 96 15.61 9.73 11.59
CA MET A 96 15.43 8.52 10.78
C MET A 96 15.30 7.23 11.61
N ALA A 97 15.28 7.36 12.94
CA ALA A 97 15.10 6.22 13.83
C ALA A 97 13.68 5.66 13.68
N LEU A 98 13.59 4.34 13.47
CA LEU A 98 12.32 3.63 13.40
C LEU A 98 12.05 2.90 14.72
N PRO A 99 10.78 2.74 15.12
CA PRO A 99 10.40 1.90 16.24
C PRO A 99 11.00 0.51 16.10
N LYS A 100 11.54 -0.01 17.21
CA LYS A 100 12.11 -1.36 17.26
C LYS A 100 11.09 -2.42 17.65
N ASP A 101 9.93 -2.03 18.17
CA ASP A 101 8.93 -2.92 18.75
C ASP A 101 7.69 -3.15 17.87
N ARG A 102 7.59 -2.46 16.73
CA ARG A 102 6.42 -2.47 15.84
C ARG A 102 6.79 -2.13 14.40
N GLU A 103 5.90 -2.49 13.49
CA GLU A 103 6.02 -2.09 12.10
C GLU A 103 5.84 -0.58 11.88
N SER A 104 6.42 -0.08 10.80
CA SER A 104 6.22 1.29 10.29
C SER A 104 5.77 1.28 8.83
N LEU A 105 4.78 2.10 8.47
CA LEU A 105 4.23 2.14 7.12
C LEU A 105 4.70 3.36 6.32
N PHE A 106 5.14 3.09 5.10
CA PHE A 106 5.51 4.03 4.05
C PHE A 106 4.80 3.66 2.74
N TRP A 107 4.96 4.51 1.74
CA TRP A 107 4.38 4.29 0.42
C TRP A 107 5.44 4.42 -0.68
N ILE A 108 5.54 3.42 -1.54
CA ILE A 108 6.25 3.53 -2.81
C ILE A 108 5.30 4.19 -3.81
N ALA A 109 5.76 5.23 -4.49
CA ALA A 109 5.00 5.90 -5.55
C ALA A 109 5.74 5.81 -6.88
N PHE A 110 5.06 5.28 -7.91
CA PHE A 110 5.51 5.32 -9.29
C PHE A 110 4.62 6.24 -10.10
N ARG A 111 5.13 7.43 -10.43
CA ARG A 111 4.47 8.39 -11.32
C ARG A 111 4.95 8.15 -12.75
N ALA A 112 4.05 7.68 -13.62
CA ALA A 112 4.37 7.32 -14.99
C ALA A 112 4.02 8.47 -15.94
N VAL A 113 5.02 9.26 -16.32
CA VAL A 113 4.86 10.39 -17.25
C VAL A 113 4.97 9.87 -18.68
N PRO A 114 3.92 10.00 -19.52
CA PRO A 114 4.00 9.59 -20.91
C PRO A 114 5.06 10.40 -21.66
N LEU A 115 5.93 9.74 -22.42
CA LEU A 115 6.82 10.42 -23.35
C LEU A 115 6.04 10.68 -24.65
N LYS A 116 5.95 11.94 -25.08
CA LYS A 116 5.35 12.27 -26.38
C LYS A 116 6.30 11.86 -27.50
N ASP A 117 5.79 11.19 -28.52
CA ASP A 117 6.54 10.97 -29.76
C ASP A 117 6.73 12.30 -30.48
N SER A 118 7.98 12.65 -30.76
CA SER A 118 8.40 13.90 -31.42
C SER A 118 7.92 14.05 -32.87
N LYS A 119 7.09 13.13 -33.38
CA LYS A 119 6.51 13.16 -34.74
C LYS A 119 5.12 13.80 -34.81
N ILE A 120 4.53 14.24 -33.69
CA ILE A 120 3.20 14.86 -33.65
C ILE A 120 3.35 16.34 -33.25
N GLU A 121 4.11 17.10 -34.02
CA GLU A 121 4.14 18.57 -33.93
C GLU A 121 3.71 19.15 -35.27
N GLU A 122 2.41 19.13 -35.59
CA GLU A 122 1.93 19.98 -36.69
C GLU A 122 0.45 20.38 -36.68
N LYS A 123 -0.31 20.11 -35.60
CA LYS A 123 -1.69 20.64 -35.52
C LYS A 123 -1.96 21.25 -34.16
N LYS A 124 -2.48 22.48 -34.16
CA LYS A 124 -3.06 23.19 -33.02
C LYS A 124 -4.22 22.37 -32.45
N SER A 125 -3.92 21.34 -31.67
CA SER A 125 -4.89 20.56 -30.93
C SER A 125 -4.64 20.75 -29.44
N VAL A 126 -5.73 20.87 -28.67
CA VAL A 126 -5.67 20.82 -27.21
C VAL A 126 -5.27 19.40 -26.84
N SER A 127 -4.06 19.20 -26.29
CA SER A 127 -3.61 17.89 -25.83
C SER A 127 -3.89 17.73 -24.33
N LEU A 128 -4.73 16.76 -23.97
CA LEU A 128 -4.85 16.27 -22.59
C LEU A 128 -3.80 15.19 -22.35
N THR A 129 -3.01 15.32 -21.28
CA THR A 129 -2.02 14.30 -20.88
C THR A 129 -2.36 13.79 -19.49
N ILE A 130 -2.62 12.48 -19.38
CA ILE A 130 -2.90 11.80 -18.12
C ILE A 130 -1.60 11.16 -17.62
N THR A 131 -1.22 11.45 -16.38
CA THR A 131 -0.03 10.89 -15.72
C THR A 131 -0.47 10.08 -14.52
N PRO A 132 -0.64 8.75 -14.64
CA PRO A 132 -1.04 7.92 -13.52
C PRO A 132 0.09 7.84 -12.48
N THR A 133 -0.30 7.74 -11.21
CA THR A 133 0.61 7.43 -10.09
C THR A 133 0.12 6.18 -9.39
N PHE A 134 0.99 5.19 -9.25
CA PHE A 134 0.70 3.94 -8.55
C PHE A 134 1.31 3.99 -7.16
N PHE A 135 0.53 3.61 -6.15
CA PHE A 135 0.96 3.60 -4.76
C PHE A 135 0.99 2.17 -4.22
N PHE A 136 2.09 1.80 -3.56
CA PHE A 136 2.26 0.49 -2.92
C PHE A 136 2.68 0.67 -1.48
N LYS A 137 2.13 -0.14 -0.57
CA LYS A 137 2.56 -0.12 0.83
C LYS A 137 3.98 -0.69 0.94
N LEU A 138 4.87 0.05 1.60
CA LEU A 138 6.18 -0.38 2.06
C LEU A 138 6.14 -0.42 3.58
N ILE A 139 6.22 -1.62 4.16
CA ILE A 139 6.17 -1.81 5.60
C ILE A 139 7.56 -2.20 6.08
N TYR A 140 8.12 -1.42 6.99
CA TYR A 140 9.35 -1.78 7.69
C TYR A 140 9.03 -2.66 8.89
N ARG A 141 9.75 -3.78 9.02
CA ARG A 141 9.66 -4.69 10.15
C ARG A 141 11.01 -4.80 10.88
N PRO A 142 11.11 -4.35 12.14
CA PRO A 142 12.34 -4.40 12.90
C PRO A 142 12.73 -5.84 13.27
N GLU A 143 14.01 -6.06 13.58
CA GLU A 143 14.55 -7.40 13.88
C GLU A 143 13.82 -8.11 15.02
N SER A 144 13.37 -7.39 16.05
CA SER A 144 12.76 -8.02 17.23
C SER A 144 11.41 -8.69 16.95
N ILE A 145 10.77 -8.39 15.81
CA ILE A 145 9.49 -8.97 15.39
C ILE A 145 9.56 -9.59 13.99
N MET A 146 10.75 -9.75 13.41
CA MET A 146 10.92 -10.15 12.01
C MET A 146 10.29 -11.49 11.65
N ALA A 147 10.17 -12.39 12.64
CA ALA A 147 9.62 -13.74 12.46
C ALA A 147 8.09 -13.79 12.54
N LEU A 148 7.42 -12.71 12.97
CA LEU A 148 5.96 -12.68 13.06
C LEU A 148 5.35 -12.49 11.67
N GLU A 149 4.31 -13.26 11.37
CA GLU A 149 3.43 -13.08 10.22
C GLU A 149 2.03 -12.66 10.69
N ASN A 150 1.23 -12.06 9.78
CA ASN A 150 -0.14 -11.64 10.11
C ASN A 150 -1.03 -12.80 10.66
N LYS A 151 -0.77 -14.04 10.25
CA LYS A 151 -1.50 -15.22 10.72
C LYS A 151 -1.25 -15.54 12.20
N ASP A 152 -0.07 -15.18 12.71
CA ASP A 152 0.35 -15.51 14.08
C ASP A 152 -0.30 -14.58 15.11
N VAL A 153 -0.71 -13.37 14.67
CA VAL A 153 -1.22 -12.30 15.54
C VAL A 153 -2.70 -11.97 15.28
N ILE A 154 -3.40 -12.79 14.49
CA ILE A 154 -4.79 -12.53 14.11
C ILE A 154 -5.72 -12.49 15.33
N ASP A 155 -5.42 -13.25 16.38
CA ASP A 155 -6.18 -13.31 17.63
C ASP A 155 -5.91 -12.11 18.55
N ASP A 156 -4.87 -11.32 18.29
CA ASP A 156 -4.57 -10.09 19.01
C ASP A 156 -5.38 -8.88 18.49
N VAL A 157 -6.11 -9.06 17.39
CA VAL A 157 -7.04 -8.04 16.88
C VAL A 157 -8.45 -8.33 17.38
N ILE A 158 -8.94 -7.46 18.24
CA ILE A 158 -10.27 -7.54 18.84
C ILE A 158 -11.20 -6.61 18.05
N VAL A 159 -12.31 -7.15 17.57
CA VAL A 159 -13.32 -6.42 16.81
C VAL A 159 -14.64 -6.54 17.55
N GLU A 160 -15.19 -5.42 17.99
CA GLU A 160 -16.40 -5.39 18.83
C GLU A 160 -17.36 -4.31 18.34
N LYS A 161 -18.66 -4.57 18.45
CA LYS A 161 -19.68 -3.55 18.26
C LYS A 161 -19.91 -2.81 19.59
N VAL A 162 -19.66 -1.50 19.59
CA VAL A 162 -19.89 -0.61 20.73
C VAL A 162 -20.84 0.50 20.29
N ASN A 163 -22.08 0.46 20.81
CA ASN A 163 -23.17 1.35 20.40
C ASN A 163 -23.40 1.31 18.88
N GLU A 164 -23.27 2.46 18.20
CA GLU A 164 -23.42 2.63 16.76
C GLU A 164 -22.10 2.47 15.98
N ASN A 165 -21.01 2.07 16.66
CA ASN A 165 -19.70 1.91 16.04
C ASN A 165 -19.20 0.47 16.13
N ILE A 166 -18.34 0.10 15.19
CA ILE A 166 -17.43 -1.04 15.32
C ILE A 166 -16.07 -0.51 15.77
N VAL A 167 -15.61 -1.00 16.92
CA VAL A 167 -14.31 -0.68 17.50
C VAL A 167 -13.36 -1.83 17.21
N ILE A 168 -12.23 -1.50 16.60
CA ILE A 168 -11.18 -2.45 16.22
C ILE A 168 -9.93 -2.09 17.02
N ASN A 169 -9.51 -2.98 17.90
CA ASN A 169 -8.31 -2.82 18.72
C ASN A 169 -7.26 -3.83 18.25
N ASN A 170 -6.21 -3.32 17.60
CA ASN A 170 -5.05 -4.11 17.22
C ASN A 170 -4.00 -4.06 18.34
N LYS A 171 -3.86 -5.15 19.10
CA LYS A 171 -2.84 -5.29 20.15
C LYS A 171 -1.53 -5.87 19.64
N SER A 172 -1.43 -6.22 18.36
CA SER A 172 -0.23 -6.78 17.76
C SER A 172 0.77 -5.71 17.32
N PRO A 173 2.05 -6.09 17.11
CA PRO A 173 3.06 -5.20 16.56
C PRO A 173 2.98 -5.05 15.02
N LEU A 174 2.02 -5.70 14.34
CA LEU A 174 1.88 -5.70 12.88
C LEU A 174 0.70 -4.84 12.40
N TYR A 175 0.79 -4.29 11.20
CA TYR A 175 -0.34 -3.69 10.50
C TYR A 175 -1.31 -4.80 10.05
N MET A 176 -2.58 -4.67 10.41
CA MET A 176 -3.62 -5.62 10.05
C MET A 176 -4.61 -4.97 9.08
N THR A 177 -4.85 -5.61 7.93
CA THR A 177 -5.78 -5.08 6.92
C THR A 177 -6.93 -6.05 6.70
N PHE A 178 -8.14 -5.55 6.82
CA PHE A 178 -9.34 -6.31 6.52
C PHE A 178 -9.46 -6.55 5.02
N GLU A 179 -9.76 -7.79 4.65
CA GLU A 179 -10.30 -8.11 3.33
C GLU A 179 -11.75 -7.64 3.26
N TYR A 180 -12.53 -7.99 4.28
CA TYR A 180 -13.86 -7.47 4.51
C TYR A 180 -14.12 -7.32 6.01
N LEU A 181 -15.02 -6.41 6.34
CA LEU A 181 -15.65 -6.27 7.65
C LEU A 181 -17.12 -5.98 7.40
N LYS A 182 -18.01 -6.84 7.88
CA LYS A 182 -19.45 -6.75 7.58
C LYS A 182 -20.32 -6.99 8.79
N VAL A 183 -21.50 -6.37 8.77
CA VAL A 183 -22.60 -6.67 9.70
C VAL A 183 -23.70 -7.33 8.87
N GLY A 184 -24.02 -8.58 9.16
CA GLY A 184 -24.84 -9.41 8.28
C GLY A 184 -24.20 -9.51 6.89
N GLU A 185 -24.90 -9.05 5.86
CA GLU A 185 -24.39 -9.03 4.47
C GLU A 185 -23.93 -7.65 4.00
N VAL A 186 -23.90 -6.64 4.89
CA VAL A 186 -23.50 -5.28 4.54
C VAL A 186 -22.06 -5.03 4.95
N GLU A 187 -21.20 -4.89 3.95
CA GLU A 187 -19.80 -4.51 4.14
C GLU A 187 -19.69 -3.05 4.59
N ILE A 188 -18.82 -2.83 5.58
CA ILE A 188 -18.47 -1.51 6.09
C ILE A 188 -17.49 -0.87 5.12
N LYS A 189 -17.91 0.24 4.51
CA LYS A 189 -17.10 0.98 3.54
C LYS A 189 -16.18 1.96 4.25
N ASN A 190 -14.95 2.06 3.77
CA ASN A 190 -13.98 3.10 4.15
C ASN A 190 -13.58 3.92 2.91
N ASP A 191 -14.54 4.66 2.35
CA ASP A 191 -14.39 5.42 1.09
C ASP A 191 -13.80 4.62 -0.07
N GLY A 192 -14.17 3.34 -0.16
CA GLY A 192 -13.67 2.41 -1.18
C GLY A 192 -12.24 1.90 -0.95
N ARG A 193 -11.68 2.11 0.24
CA ARG A 193 -10.35 1.63 0.65
C ARG A 193 -10.48 0.48 1.65
N ALA A 194 -9.46 -0.37 1.70
CA ALA A 194 -9.36 -1.39 2.74
C ALA A 194 -9.18 -0.74 4.12
N ILE A 195 -9.85 -1.27 5.14
CA ILE A 195 -9.64 -0.88 6.54
C ILE A 195 -8.30 -1.46 6.98
N THR A 196 -7.34 -0.59 7.32
CA THR A 196 -6.02 -0.99 7.82
C THR A 196 -5.85 -0.41 9.22
N VAL A 197 -5.43 -1.24 10.16
CA VAL A 197 -5.25 -0.87 11.57
C VAL A 197 -3.77 -0.95 11.91
N LYS A 198 -3.21 0.14 12.41
CA LYS A 198 -1.79 0.24 12.76
C LYS A 198 -1.46 -0.59 14.02
N PRO A 199 -0.19 -0.97 14.24
CA PRO A 199 0.23 -1.64 15.45
C PRO A 199 -0.20 -0.90 16.71
N PHE A 200 -0.60 -1.65 17.74
CA PHE A 200 -0.96 -1.12 19.06
C PHE A 200 -1.91 0.08 19.03
N SER A 201 -3.01 -0.04 18.30
CA SER A 201 -3.95 1.06 18.10
C SER A 201 -5.41 0.63 18.02
N THR A 202 -6.27 1.63 18.17
CA THR A 202 -7.71 1.46 18.06
C THR A 202 -8.25 2.32 16.92
N VAL A 203 -9.11 1.74 16.08
CA VAL A 203 -9.88 2.42 15.05
C VAL A 203 -11.36 2.23 15.33
N SER A 204 -12.16 3.27 15.10
CA SER A 204 -13.62 3.22 15.19
C SER A 204 -14.22 3.53 13.82
N VAL A 205 -15.15 2.69 13.37
CA VAL A 205 -15.89 2.90 12.12
C VAL A 205 -17.39 2.87 12.40
N GLU A 206 -18.17 3.71 11.72
CA GLU A 206 -19.63 3.74 11.88
C GLU A 206 -20.23 2.42 11.38
N ALA A 207 -21.06 1.80 12.22
CA ALA A 207 -21.78 0.59 11.82
C ALA A 207 -22.92 0.94 10.84
N PRO A 208 -23.25 0.05 9.89
CA PRO A 208 -24.33 0.32 8.96
C PRO A 208 -25.68 0.43 9.69
N LYS A 209 -26.42 1.50 9.42
CA LYS A 209 -27.72 1.79 10.06
C LYS A 209 -28.77 0.81 9.60
N ASN A 210 -29.64 0.40 10.52
CA ASN A 210 -30.78 -0.50 10.28
C ASN A 210 -30.40 -1.88 9.70
N VAL A 211 -29.15 -2.33 9.91
CA VAL A 211 -28.70 -3.66 9.52
C VAL A 211 -28.64 -4.56 10.75
N GLN A 212 -29.32 -5.71 10.66
CA GLN A 212 -29.25 -6.79 11.63
C GLN A 212 -28.38 -7.91 11.08
N GLY A 213 -27.65 -8.59 11.96
CA GLY A 213 -26.80 -9.72 11.59
C GLY A 213 -25.57 -9.82 12.47
N LYS A 214 -24.83 -10.91 12.31
CA LYS A 214 -23.54 -11.14 12.98
C LYS A 214 -22.47 -10.18 12.46
N LEU A 215 -21.52 -9.86 13.31
CA LEU A 215 -20.31 -9.18 12.90
C LEU A 215 -19.35 -10.23 12.35
N SER A 216 -18.88 -10.07 11.11
CA SER A 216 -17.93 -11.01 10.52
C SER A 216 -16.86 -10.27 9.76
N TRP A 217 -15.66 -10.84 9.77
CA TRP A 217 -14.50 -10.23 9.15
C TRP A 217 -13.45 -11.25 8.77
N ARG A 218 -12.56 -10.80 7.89
CA ARG A 218 -11.41 -11.56 7.43
C ARG A 218 -10.25 -10.62 7.20
N PHE A 219 -9.04 -11.09 7.45
CA PHE A 219 -7.82 -10.32 7.18
C PHE A 219 -7.10 -10.87 5.95
N ASN A 220 -6.40 -9.98 5.27
CA ASN A 220 -5.44 -10.32 4.23
C ASN A 220 -4.05 -10.53 4.84
N ASP A 221 -3.31 -11.54 4.39
CA ASP A 221 -1.87 -11.66 4.65
C ASP A 221 -1.06 -10.67 3.81
N GLU A 222 0.25 -10.62 4.03
CA GLU A 222 1.22 -9.75 3.35
C GLU A 222 1.16 -9.85 1.81
N ASN A 223 0.80 -11.02 1.28
CA ASN A 223 0.67 -11.33 -0.14
C ASN A 223 -0.79 -11.18 -0.65
N PHE A 224 -1.68 -10.64 0.17
CA PHE A 224 -3.13 -10.57 -0.06
C PHE A 224 -3.79 -11.94 -0.26
N PHE A 225 -3.24 -12.99 0.33
CA PHE A 225 -3.95 -14.24 0.53
C PHE A 225 -4.87 -14.16 1.76
N ILE A 226 -5.91 -14.97 1.71
CA ILE A 226 -6.96 -15.04 2.74
C ILE A 226 -6.40 -15.61 4.04
N ILE A 227 -6.57 -14.87 5.15
CA ILE A 227 -6.37 -15.39 6.50
C ILE A 227 -7.74 -15.56 7.15
N LYS A 228 -8.13 -16.83 7.36
CA LYS A 228 -9.21 -17.38 8.22
C LYS A 228 -10.39 -16.45 8.58
N ASP A 229 -11.61 -16.93 8.32
CA ASP A 229 -12.84 -16.25 8.73
C ASP A 229 -13.00 -16.16 10.26
N LYS A 230 -13.49 -15.00 10.72
CA LYS A 230 -13.93 -14.77 12.09
C LYS A 230 -15.35 -14.21 12.10
N GLU A 231 -16.14 -14.69 13.05
CA GLU A 231 -17.52 -14.25 13.29
C GLU A 231 -17.76 -14.04 14.79
N TYR A 232 -18.60 -13.06 15.11
CA TYR A 232 -19.08 -12.74 16.45
C TYR A 232 -20.59 -12.44 16.41
#